data_AF-A0AAW8KMR3-F1
#
_entry.id   AF-A0AAW8KMR3-F1
#
_cell.length_a   1.000
_cell.length_b   1.000
_cell.length_c   1.000
_cell.angle_alpha   90.00
_cell.angle_beta   90.00
_cell.angle_gamma   90.00
#
_symmetry.space_group_name_H-M   'P 1'
#
loop_
_entity.id
_entity.type
_entity.pdbx_description
1 polymer ?
#
loop_
_entity_poly.entity_id
_entity_poly.type
_entity_poly.pdbx_seq_one_letter_code
_entity_poly.pdbx_strand_id
1 'polypeptide(L)'
;MKYAWAFERSVHSVRLMADFAMESGISYQTILQGTGLSQQQLLDPNMVVTGHQELQLIHNLVEQLGDRPTLGLEVGTRYHFTTFGPLGMALMSSASIREALD
;
A
#
# COMPACT_ATOMS: atom_id res chain seq x y z
N MET A 1 -4.96 22.01 -4.46
CA MET A 1 -4.88 20.59 -4.02
C MET A 1 -4.41 19.60 -5.10
N LYS A 2 -4.08 20.00 -6.35
CA LYS A 2 -3.71 19.08 -7.45
C LYS A 2 -2.42 18.25 -7.27
N TYR A 3 -1.60 18.53 -6.25
CA TYR A 3 -0.27 17.91 -6.08
C TYR A 3 -0.08 17.13 -4.79
N ALA A 4 -1.06 17.12 -3.88
CA ALA A 4 -0.85 16.56 -2.54
C ALA A 4 -0.66 15.02 -2.52
N TRP A 5 -0.88 14.33 -3.66
CA TRP A 5 -0.68 12.89 -3.82
C TRP A 5 0.29 12.52 -4.95
N ALA A 6 1.06 13.50 -5.44
CA ALA A 6 2.07 13.28 -6.49
C ALA A 6 3.44 12.81 -5.95
N PHE A 7 3.57 12.63 -4.64
CA PHE A 7 4.81 12.17 -4.02
C PHE A 7 4.99 10.66 -4.20
N GLU A 8 6.24 10.25 -4.28
CA GLU A 8 6.64 8.84 -4.44
C GLU A 8 6.64 8.13 -3.10
N ARG A 9 6.19 6.89 -3.11
CA ARG A 9 6.16 5.99 -1.96
C ARG A 9 6.60 4.61 -2.39
N SER A 10 7.04 3.82 -1.43
CA SER A 10 7.42 2.45 -1.69
C SER A 10 6.21 1.60 -2.14
N VAL A 11 6.42 0.70 -3.11
CA VAL A 11 5.40 -0.21 -3.64
C VAL A 11 4.85 -1.22 -2.63
N HIS A 12 5.54 -1.45 -1.50
CA HIS A 12 5.20 -2.51 -0.53
C HIS A 12 3.77 -2.44 0.00
N SER A 13 3.23 -1.23 0.25
CA SER A 13 1.85 -1.04 0.69
C SER A 13 0.83 -1.49 -0.37
N VAL A 14 1.07 -1.10 -1.63
CA VAL A 14 0.23 -1.49 -2.78
C VAL A 14 0.29 -3.00 -2.99
N ARG A 15 1.48 -3.61 -2.92
CA ARG A 15 1.64 -5.06 -3.02
C ARG A 15 0.87 -5.79 -1.92
N LEU A 16 1.03 -5.38 -0.67
CA LEU A 16 0.34 -5.98 0.47
C LEU A 16 -1.18 -5.96 0.28
N MET A 17 -1.75 -4.83 -0.13
CA MET A 17 -3.20 -4.72 -0.36
C MET A 17 -3.67 -5.56 -1.56
N ALA A 18 -2.87 -5.64 -2.63
CA ALA A 18 -3.17 -6.47 -3.78
C ALA A 18 -3.14 -7.97 -3.43
N ASP A 19 -2.18 -8.40 -2.62
CA ASP A 19 -2.07 -9.77 -2.11
C ASP A 19 -3.26 -10.10 -1.20
N PHE A 20 -3.65 -9.17 -0.31
CA PHE A 20 -4.85 -9.31 0.52
C PHE A 20 -6.13 -9.49 -0.33
N ALA A 21 -6.28 -8.72 -1.40
CA ALA A 21 -7.43 -8.81 -2.30
C ALA A 21 -7.47 -10.19 -3.00
N MET A 22 -6.32 -10.68 -3.47
CA MET A 22 -6.19 -12.01 -4.06
C MET A 22 -6.60 -13.13 -3.12
N GLU A 23 -6.13 -13.09 -1.87
CA GLU A 23 -6.54 -14.05 -0.84
C GLU A 23 -8.03 -13.97 -0.51
N SER A 24 -8.63 -12.79 -0.69
CA SER A 24 -10.08 -12.56 -0.57
C SER A 24 -10.88 -12.95 -1.82
N GLY A 25 -10.23 -13.50 -2.86
CA GLY A 25 -10.85 -13.98 -4.09
C GLY A 25 -10.94 -12.96 -5.23
N ILE A 26 -10.30 -11.80 -5.11
CA ILE A 26 -10.31 -10.73 -6.13
C ILE A 26 -9.02 -10.78 -6.94
N SER A 27 -9.13 -10.85 -8.27
CA SER A 27 -7.95 -10.94 -9.14
C SER A 27 -7.07 -9.68 -9.10
N TYR A 28 -5.76 -9.82 -9.34
CA TYR A 28 -4.84 -8.69 -9.53
C TYR A 28 -5.32 -7.74 -10.65
N GLN A 29 -5.89 -8.29 -11.71
CA GLN A 29 -6.42 -7.48 -12.82
C GLN A 29 -7.56 -6.57 -12.34
N THR A 30 -8.44 -7.07 -11.49
CA THR A 30 -9.55 -6.30 -10.93
C THR A 30 -9.04 -5.24 -9.96
N ILE A 31 -8.17 -5.62 -9.01
CA ILE A 31 -7.75 -4.70 -7.95
C ILE A 31 -6.81 -3.60 -8.45
N LEU A 32 -6.04 -3.85 -9.52
CA LEU A 32 -5.12 -2.88 -10.13
C LEU A 32 -5.78 -2.02 -11.21
N GLN A 33 -7.07 -2.19 -11.48
CA GLN A 33 -7.79 -1.44 -12.50
C GLN A 33 -7.69 0.07 -12.28
N GLY A 34 -7.36 0.83 -13.32
CA GLY A 34 -7.20 2.29 -13.22
C GLY A 34 -5.94 2.79 -12.48
N THR A 35 -5.17 1.92 -11.83
CA THR A 35 -3.92 2.31 -11.13
C THR A 35 -2.75 2.57 -12.09
N GLY A 36 -2.82 2.04 -13.32
CA GLY A 36 -1.69 2.04 -14.25
C GLY A 36 -0.53 1.13 -13.82
N LEU A 37 -0.73 0.27 -12.81
CA LEU A 37 0.23 -0.71 -12.33
C LEU A 37 -0.11 -2.10 -12.88
N SER A 38 0.94 -2.90 -13.08
CA SER A 38 0.85 -4.32 -13.42
C SER A 38 1.26 -5.19 -12.23
N GLN A 39 0.82 -6.45 -12.20
CA GLN A 39 1.22 -7.39 -11.16
C GLN A 39 2.75 -7.58 -11.13
N GLN A 40 3.40 -7.63 -12.30
CA GLN A 40 4.85 -7.81 -12.39
C GLN A 40 5.62 -6.64 -11.75
N GLN A 41 5.11 -5.42 -11.88
CA GLN A 41 5.69 -4.23 -11.25
C GLN A 41 5.69 -4.31 -9.71
N LEU A 42 4.67 -4.95 -9.11
CA LEU A 42 4.62 -5.15 -7.66
C LEU A 42 5.69 -6.11 -7.13
N LEU A 43 6.32 -6.90 -8.02
CA LEU A 43 7.37 -7.84 -7.64
C LEU A 43 8.73 -7.17 -7.45
N ASP A 44 8.94 -5.98 -8.00
CA ASP A 44 10.17 -5.21 -7.82
C ASP A 44 10.14 -4.44 -6.48
N PRO A 45 10.93 -4.83 -5.46
CA PRO A 45 10.90 -4.19 -4.15
C PRO A 45 11.44 -2.75 -4.16
N ASN A 46 12.15 -2.34 -5.21
CA ASN A 46 12.70 -0.98 -5.34
C ASN A 46 11.75 -0.05 -6.10
N MET A 47 10.63 -0.56 -6.62
CA MET A 47 9.68 0.26 -7.33
C MET A 47 9.01 1.25 -6.38
N VAL A 48 8.80 2.45 -6.91
CA VAL A 48 8.00 3.49 -6.28
C VAL A 48 6.68 3.66 -7.01
N VAL A 49 5.66 4.07 -6.26
CA VAL A 49 4.33 4.38 -6.74
C VAL A 49 3.96 5.78 -6.28
N THR A 50 3.08 6.45 -7.02
CA THR A 50 2.53 7.73 -6.56
C THR A 50 1.42 7.49 -5.55
N GLY A 51 1.18 8.47 -4.68
CA GLY A 51 0.02 8.45 -3.78
C GLY A 51 -1.32 8.29 -4.51
N HIS A 52 -1.45 8.80 -5.74
CA HIS A 52 -2.65 8.60 -6.55
C HIS A 52 -2.88 7.13 -6.94
N GLN A 53 -1.81 6.41 -7.29
CA GLN A 53 -1.92 5.00 -7.65
C GLN A 53 -2.31 4.14 -6.45
N GLU A 54 -1.73 4.43 -5.28
CA GLU A 54 -2.09 3.77 -4.02
C GLU A 54 -3.54 4.06 -3.63
N LEU A 55 -3.99 5.32 -3.72
CA LEU A 55 -5.38 5.68 -3.44
C LEU A 55 -6.36 5.02 -4.41
N GLN A 56 -6.02 4.91 -5.70
CA GLN A 56 -6.87 4.21 -6.66
C GLN A 56 -7.00 2.72 -6.29
N LEU A 57 -5.93 2.08 -5.83
CA LEU A 57 -6.02 0.70 -5.36
C LEU A 57 -6.92 0.59 -4.11
N ILE A 58 -6.76 1.50 -3.14
CA ILE A 58 -7.61 1.54 -1.94
C ILE A 58 -9.08 1.71 -2.33
N HIS A 59 -9.37 2.59 -3.29
CA HIS A 59 -10.72 2.77 -3.82
C HIS A 59 -11.28 1.45 -4.38
N ASN A 60 -10.53 0.78 -5.26
CA ASN A 60 -10.94 -0.51 -5.82
C ASN A 60 -11.17 -1.55 -4.72
N LEU A 61 -10.32 -1.58 -3.69
CA LEU A 61 -10.46 -2.51 -2.57
C LEU A 61 -11.75 -2.27 -1.78
N VAL A 62 -12.08 -1.00 -1.51
CA VAL A 62 -13.32 -0.61 -0.84
C VAL A 62 -14.53 -0.89 -1.71
N GLU A 63 -14.46 -0.69 -3.02
CA GLU A 63 -15.57 -1.06 -3.91
C GLU A 63 -15.85 -2.56 -3.94
N GLN A 64 -14.81 -3.40 -3.86
CA GLN A 64 -14.96 -4.85 -3.93
C GLN A 64 -15.29 -5.49 -2.57
N LEU A 65 -14.83 -4.90 -1.46
CA LEU A 65 -14.91 -5.50 -0.11
C LEU A 65 -15.54 -4.59 0.96
N GLY A 66 -16.08 -3.43 0.58
CA GLY A 66 -16.51 -2.37 1.50
C GLY A 66 -17.65 -2.72 2.43
N ASP A 67 -18.41 -3.79 2.13
CA ASP A 67 -19.46 -4.31 3.01
C ASP A 67 -18.90 -4.97 4.30
N ARG A 68 -17.56 -5.07 4.43
CA ARG A 68 -16.88 -5.60 5.61
C ARG A 68 -16.42 -4.45 6.52
N PRO A 69 -17.10 -4.18 7.66
CA PRO A 69 -16.75 -3.06 8.54
C PRO A 69 -15.33 -3.14 9.10
N THR A 70 -14.76 -4.34 9.18
CA THR A 70 -13.41 -4.63 9.67
C THR A 70 -12.33 -4.61 8.60
N LEU A 71 -12.65 -4.32 7.33
CA LEU A 71 -11.71 -4.38 6.20
C LEU A 71 -10.39 -3.65 6.47
N GLY A 72 -10.48 -2.39 6.93
CA GLY A 72 -9.29 -1.59 7.22
C GLY A 72 -8.43 -2.17 8.36
N LEU A 73 -9.06 -2.80 9.37
CA LEU A 73 -8.35 -3.47 10.45
C LEU A 73 -7.68 -4.75 9.95
N GLU A 74 -8.39 -5.57 9.18
CA GLU A 74 -7.86 -6.82 8.60
C GLU A 74 -6.65 -6.55 7.71
N VAL A 75 -6.74 -5.57 6.81
CA VAL A 75 -5.63 -5.13 5.96
C VAL A 75 -4.50 -4.55 6.81
N GLY A 76 -4.84 -3.67 7.77
CA GLY A 76 -3.88 -3.00 8.66
C GLY A 76 -3.04 -3.97 9.48
N THR A 77 -3.61 -5.10 9.94
CA THR A 77 -2.88 -6.11 10.73
C THR A 77 -1.75 -6.80 9.96
N ARG A 78 -1.69 -6.65 8.63
CA ARG A 78 -0.60 -7.18 7.79
C ARG A 78 0.57 -6.22 7.63
N TYR A 79 0.40 -4.96 8.01
CA TYR A 79 1.49 -3.97 7.94
C TYR A 79 2.47 -4.22 9.08
N HIS A 80 3.64 -4.74 8.74
CA HIS A 80 4.77 -4.82 9.66
C HIS A 80 5.71 -3.63 9.44
N PHE A 81 6.59 -3.34 10.40
CA PHE A 81 7.60 -2.29 10.25
C PHE A 81 8.44 -2.46 8.97
N THR A 82 8.72 -3.70 8.58
CA THR A 82 9.43 -4.04 7.34
C THR A 82 8.69 -3.59 6.06
N THR A 83 7.38 -3.40 6.12
CA THR A 83 6.56 -2.91 5.00
C THR A 83 6.85 -1.44 4.67
N PHE A 84 7.39 -0.66 5.63
CA PHE A 84 7.69 0.77 5.43
C PHE A 84 9.09 1.03 4.82
N GLY A 85 9.84 -0.02 4.46
CA GLY A 85 11.15 0.13 3.84
C GLY A 85 12.13 0.94 4.72
N PRO A 86 12.85 1.94 4.16
CA PRO A 86 13.80 2.75 4.92
C PRO A 86 13.20 3.44 6.16
N LEU A 87 11.94 3.88 6.08
CA LEU A 87 11.24 4.46 7.25
C LEU A 87 11.05 3.43 8.36
N GLY A 88 10.76 2.18 8.00
CA GLY A 88 10.67 1.07 8.95
C GLY A 88 11.98 0.84 9.70
N MET A 89 13.11 0.91 9.00
CA MET A 89 14.43 0.84 9.65
C MET A 89 14.69 2.04 10.55
N ALA A 90 14.40 3.26 10.09
CA ALA A 90 14.55 4.46 10.91
C ALA A 90 13.74 4.36 12.21
N LEU A 91 12.50 3.86 12.14
CA LEU A 91 11.67 3.64 13.32
C LEU A 91 12.25 2.60 14.29
N MET A 92 12.92 1.56 13.80
CA MET A 92 13.54 0.53 14.64
C MET A 92 14.89 0.97 15.23
N SER A 93 15.65 1.82 14.53
CA SER A 93 16.99 2.23 14.93
C SER A 93 17.03 3.55 15.70
N SER A 94 15.93 4.30 15.75
CA SER A 94 15.84 5.58 16.45
C SER A 94 15.28 5.40 17.86
N ALA A 95 15.69 6.27 18.79
CA ALA A 95 15.21 6.22 20.17
C ALA A 95 13.76 6.74 20.30
N SER A 96 13.26 7.46 19.29
CA SER A 96 11.88 7.95 19.23
C SER A 96 11.34 8.10 17.81
N ILE A 97 10.01 8.11 17.66
CA ILE A 97 9.35 8.38 16.37
C ILE A 97 9.73 9.75 15.81
N ARG A 98 9.93 10.75 16.67
CA ARG A 98 10.35 12.10 16.25
C ARG A 98 11.69 12.03 15.51
N GLU A 99 12.67 11.38 16.11
CA GLU A 99 14.01 11.20 15.54
C GLU A 99 13.98 10.36 14.25
N ALA A 100 13.03 9.44 14.11
CA ALA A 100 12.85 8.67 12.88
C ALA A 100 12.18 9.46 11.72
N LEU A 101 11.53 10.58 12.02
CA LEU A 101 10.75 11.38 11.05
C LEU A 101 11.40 12.73 10.71
N ASP A 102 12.40 13.17 11.48
CA ASP A 102 13.23 14.34 11.22
C ASP A 102 14.24 14.08 10.07
#